data_AF-A0A9D7GE38-F1
#
_entry.id   AF-A0A9D7GE38-F1
#
_cell.length_a   1.000
_cell.length_b   1.000
_cell.length_c   1.000
_cell.angle_alpha   90.00
_cell.angle_beta   90.00
_cell.angle_gamma   90.00
#
_symmetry.space_group_name_H-M   'P 1'
#
loop_
_entity.id
_entity.type
_entity.pdbx_description
1 polymer ?
#
loop_
_entity_poly.entity_id
_entity_poly.type
_entity_poly.pdbx_seq_one_letter_code
_entity_poly.pdbx_strand_id
1 'polypeptide(L)'
;MAHRPHGGATAQHPGAHDAFWHNHLPTEFGAIFNPRLTYVYDQLLRTQCLGNFRTLIHDISIDGAMLVYLNGYLNTAAAPDENYARELMELFTLGEGSGYTEEDVQAAARVLTGWTVRETDALGDIVLPYVAYRPSQHVTDDKQFSAFFNNTVIQGQTGQAGGETELNALLDMILAKEEVSKFICREVYRFFVHGEIDASAETNVIEPLAEIFRDNAAAPDQMRIVMQALLTSDHFFSANVQGLHDHEPRGLGGGHGAQARGAHAHAPAARGAAPGVARCRIT
;
A
#
# COMPACT_ATOMS: atom_id res chain seq x y z
N MET A 1 -14.89 -41.96 -24.20
CA MET A 1 -15.42 -40.69 -23.65
C MET A 1 -14.25 -39.85 -23.20
N ALA A 2 -14.23 -38.60 -23.64
CA ALA A 2 -13.05 -37.73 -23.65
C ALA A 2 -12.56 -37.36 -22.25
N HIS A 3 -11.24 -37.46 -22.09
CA HIS A 3 -10.44 -36.89 -21.01
C HIS A 3 -10.57 -35.36 -21.07
N ARG A 4 -11.07 -34.72 -20.01
CA ARG A 4 -10.83 -33.28 -19.80
C ARG A 4 -9.61 -33.15 -18.88
N PRO A 5 -8.56 -32.41 -19.27
CA PRO A 5 -7.48 -32.09 -18.36
C PRO A 5 -7.93 -30.98 -17.40
N HIS A 6 -7.50 -31.10 -16.15
CA HIS A 6 -7.63 -30.07 -15.12
C HIS A 6 -6.92 -28.79 -15.58
N GLY A 7 -7.64 -27.68 -15.62
CA GLY A 7 -7.04 -26.36 -15.76
C GLY A 7 -6.26 -26.03 -14.49
N GLY A 8 -4.96 -26.26 -14.52
CA GLY A 8 -4.04 -25.77 -13.50
C GLY A 8 -3.99 -24.25 -13.60
N ALA A 9 -4.58 -23.56 -12.63
CA ALA A 9 -4.20 -22.19 -12.34
C ALA A 9 -2.71 -22.24 -11.97
N THR A 10 -1.84 -21.72 -12.82
CA THR A 10 -0.45 -21.50 -12.46
C THR A 10 -0.43 -20.48 -11.32
N ALA A 11 -0.24 -20.97 -10.10
CA ALA A 11 0.16 -20.16 -8.97
C ALA A 11 1.52 -19.54 -9.33
N GLN A 12 1.49 -18.35 -9.93
CA GLN A 12 2.68 -17.52 -10.07
C GLN A 12 3.17 -17.26 -8.65
N HIS A 13 4.39 -17.70 -8.32
CA HIS A 13 4.96 -17.50 -6.99
C HIS A 13 4.91 -16.01 -6.63
N PRO A 14 4.11 -15.59 -5.63
CA PRO A 14 3.94 -14.17 -5.29
C PRO A 14 5.19 -13.53 -4.65
N GLY A 15 6.25 -14.30 -4.42
CA GLY A 15 7.22 -14.10 -3.34
C GLY A 15 7.67 -12.66 -3.12
N ALA A 16 8.26 -12.01 -4.13
CA ALA A 16 8.83 -10.68 -3.96
C ALA A 16 7.79 -9.53 -4.01
N HIS A 17 6.73 -9.68 -4.82
CA HIS A 17 5.67 -8.67 -4.92
C HIS A 17 4.79 -8.66 -3.66
N ASP A 18 4.48 -9.84 -3.11
CA ASP A 18 3.78 -10.03 -1.84
C ASP A 18 4.58 -9.46 -0.67
N ALA A 19 5.90 -9.73 -0.63
CA ALA A 19 6.78 -9.19 0.39
C ALA A 19 6.86 -7.65 0.37
N PHE A 20 6.81 -7.01 -0.81
CA PHE A 20 6.71 -5.55 -0.91
C PHE A 20 5.48 -5.03 -0.17
N TRP A 21 4.31 -5.63 -0.38
CA TRP A 21 3.08 -5.17 0.28
C TRP A 21 3.04 -5.45 1.78
N HIS A 22 3.61 -6.56 2.23
CA HIS A 22 3.78 -6.81 3.66
C HIS A 22 4.70 -5.76 4.32
N ASN A 23 5.67 -5.20 3.58
CA ASN A 23 6.50 -4.10 4.05
C ASN A 23 5.78 -2.74 4.00
N HIS A 24 5.02 -2.49 2.93
CA HIS A 24 4.34 -1.20 2.69
C HIS A 24 3.06 -1.02 3.51
N LEU A 25 2.35 -2.11 3.80
CA LEU A 25 1.07 -2.12 4.51
C LEU A 25 1.17 -2.98 5.78
N PRO A 26 2.12 -2.73 6.69
CA PRO A 26 2.48 -3.66 7.75
C PRO A 26 1.34 -3.88 8.75
N THR A 27 1.31 -5.08 9.32
CA THR A 27 0.57 -5.41 10.54
C THR A 27 1.46 -6.19 11.50
N GLU A 28 1.11 -6.22 12.78
CA GLU A 28 1.84 -6.99 13.78
C GLU A 28 0.96 -8.04 14.45
N PHE A 29 1.34 -9.31 14.35
CA PHE A 29 0.62 -10.41 15.01
C PHE A 29 0.53 -10.23 16.53
N GLY A 30 1.57 -9.69 17.17
CA GLY A 30 1.58 -9.42 18.61
C GLY A 30 0.50 -8.45 19.07
N ALA A 31 0.19 -7.44 18.25
CA ALA A 31 -0.87 -6.47 18.50
C ALA A 31 -2.26 -7.04 18.18
N ILE A 32 -2.40 -7.80 17.09
CA ILE A 32 -3.70 -8.34 16.65
C ILE A 32 -4.13 -9.54 17.51
N PHE A 33 -3.19 -10.41 17.84
CA PHE A 33 -3.37 -11.65 18.62
C PHE A 33 -4.55 -12.54 18.16
N ASN A 34 -4.88 -12.49 16.87
CA ASN A 34 -5.98 -13.26 16.26
C ASN A 34 -5.53 -13.90 14.94
N PRO A 35 -5.30 -15.24 14.91
CA PRO A 35 -4.76 -15.92 13.73
C PRO A 35 -5.71 -15.91 12.53
N ARG A 36 -7.02 -15.79 12.75
CA ARG A 36 -7.99 -15.75 11.67
C ARG A 36 -7.93 -14.42 10.92
N LEU A 37 -7.86 -13.31 11.66
CA LEU A 37 -7.71 -11.96 11.07
C LEU A 37 -6.40 -11.86 10.29
N THR A 38 -5.28 -12.28 10.89
CA THR A 38 -3.98 -12.28 10.22
C THR A 38 -3.99 -13.13 8.94
N TYR A 39 -4.60 -14.32 8.98
CA TYR A 39 -4.72 -15.15 7.77
C TYR A 39 -5.53 -14.47 6.65
N VAL A 40 -6.63 -13.78 6.99
CA VAL A 40 -7.45 -13.09 5.99
C VAL A 40 -6.67 -11.94 5.34
N TYR A 41 -5.96 -11.16 6.15
CA TYR A 41 -5.06 -10.11 5.66
C TYR A 41 -3.95 -10.67 4.75
N ASP A 42 -3.29 -11.77 5.15
CA ASP A 42 -2.26 -12.41 4.33
C ASP A 42 -2.82 -12.89 2.99
N GLN A 43 -4.05 -13.45 2.98
CA GLN A 43 -4.71 -13.86 1.75
C GLN A 43 -5.08 -12.65 0.87
N LEU A 44 -5.52 -11.55 1.47
CA LEU A 44 -5.84 -10.32 0.75
C LEU A 44 -4.60 -9.81 -0.01
N LEU A 45 -3.46 -9.67 0.68
CA LEU A 45 -2.22 -9.23 0.03
C LEU A 45 -1.76 -10.19 -1.07
N ARG A 46 -1.76 -11.50 -0.80
CA ARG A 46 -1.36 -12.50 -1.80
C ARG A 46 -2.23 -12.47 -3.05
N THR A 47 -3.53 -12.24 -2.90
CA THR A 47 -4.48 -12.24 -4.02
C THR A 47 -4.47 -10.94 -4.81
N GLN A 48 -4.14 -9.82 -4.16
CA GLN A 48 -4.19 -8.48 -4.78
C GLN A 48 -2.81 -7.85 -5.04
N CYS A 49 -1.71 -8.54 -4.74
CA CYS A 49 -0.34 -8.00 -4.85
C CYS A 49 0.03 -7.44 -6.24
N LEU A 50 -0.60 -7.91 -7.30
CA LEU A 50 -0.40 -7.43 -8.68
C LEU A 50 -1.66 -6.78 -9.26
N GLY A 51 -2.67 -6.54 -8.43
CA GLY A 51 -3.98 -6.03 -8.81
C GLY A 51 -4.04 -4.51 -8.95
N ASN A 52 -5.23 -3.96 -8.72
CA ASN A 52 -5.49 -2.53 -8.73
C ASN A 52 -5.19 -1.91 -7.35
N PHE A 53 -4.44 -0.80 -7.33
CA PHE A 53 -4.01 -0.17 -6.08
C PHE A 53 -5.17 0.39 -5.27
N ARG A 54 -6.15 1.04 -5.92
CA ARG A 54 -7.34 1.58 -5.24
C ARG A 54 -8.11 0.46 -4.53
N THR A 55 -8.33 -0.65 -5.22
CA THR A 55 -9.01 -1.82 -4.64
C THR A 55 -8.25 -2.36 -3.44
N LEU A 56 -6.92 -2.49 -3.54
CA LEU A 56 -6.09 -2.95 -2.43
C LEU A 56 -6.20 -2.04 -1.20
N ILE A 57 -6.06 -0.72 -1.39
CA ILE A 57 -6.16 0.23 -0.28
C ILE A 57 -7.56 0.24 0.33
N HIS A 58 -8.61 0.13 -0.49
CA HIS A 58 -9.97 0.00 -0.01
C HIS A 58 -10.15 -1.21 0.90
N ASP A 59 -9.78 -2.39 0.41
CA ASP A 59 -10.01 -3.64 1.13
C ASP A 59 -9.14 -3.72 2.39
N ILE A 60 -7.95 -3.13 2.37
CA ILE A 60 -7.10 -2.97 3.57
C ILE A 60 -7.70 -2.01 4.59
N SER A 61 -8.40 -0.95 4.13
CA SER A 61 -9.00 0.05 5.03
C SER A 61 -10.10 -0.48 5.92
N ILE A 62 -10.71 -1.59 5.52
CA ILE A 62 -11.74 -2.28 6.27
C ILE A 62 -11.34 -3.72 6.60
N ASP A 63 -10.06 -4.07 6.46
CA ASP A 63 -9.57 -5.37 6.87
C ASP A 63 -9.54 -5.48 8.41
N GLY A 64 -9.94 -6.64 8.93
CA GLY A 64 -10.06 -6.81 10.37
C GLY A 64 -8.73 -6.78 11.12
N ALA A 65 -7.64 -7.29 10.52
CA ALA A 65 -6.32 -7.19 11.12
C ALA A 65 -5.83 -5.73 11.13
N MET A 66 -6.02 -5.01 10.03
CA MET A 66 -5.67 -3.59 9.93
C MET A 66 -6.45 -2.72 10.91
N LEU A 67 -7.77 -2.94 11.02
CA LEU A 67 -8.63 -2.25 11.97
C LEU A 67 -8.19 -2.47 13.42
N VAL A 68 -7.71 -3.67 13.78
CA VAL A 68 -7.17 -3.93 15.12
C VAL A 68 -5.80 -3.28 15.30
N TYR A 69 -4.90 -3.44 14.33
CA TYR A 69 -3.53 -2.96 14.40
C TYR A 69 -3.43 -1.44 14.58
N LEU A 70 -4.29 -0.68 13.90
CA LEU A 70 -4.28 0.78 13.91
C LEU A 70 -5.45 1.40 14.67
N ASN A 71 -6.05 0.65 15.60
CA ASN A 71 -7.18 1.09 16.44
C ASN A 71 -8.44 1.53 15.68
N GLY A 72 -8.55 1.24 14.39
CA GLY A 72 -9.75 1.53 13.59
C GLY A 72 -11.03 0.92 14.18
N TYR A 73 -10.94 -0.23 14.85
CA TYR A 73 -12.11 -0.86 15.51
C TYR A 73 -12.65 -0.09 16.73
N LEU A 74 -11.84 0.83 17.28
CA LEU A 74 -12.19 1.74 18.38
C LEU A 74 -12.63 3.13 17.87
N ASN A 75 -12.47 3.41 16.58
CA ASN A 75 -12.78 4.69 15.97
C ASN A 75 -14.30 4.89 15.89
N THR A 76 -14.85 5.74 16.76
CA THR A 76 -16.30 5.97 16.86
C THR A 76 -16.64 7.44 16.81
N ALA A 77 -17.92 7.76 16.53
CA ALA A 77 -18.40 9.13 16.51
C ALA A 77 -18.17 9.89 17.83
N ALA A 78 -18.15 9.18 18.97
CA ALA A 78 -17.92 9.79 20.28
C ALA A 78 -16.43 9.99 20.59
N ALA A 79 -15.55 9.22 19.94
CA ALA A 79 -14.11 9.29 20.09
C ALA A 79 -13.45 8.95 18.75
N PRO A 80 -13.38 9.93 17.82
CA PRO A 80 -12.64 9.74 16.58
C PRO A 80 -11.16 9.48 16.87
N ASP A 81 -10.61 8.42 16.29
CA ASP A 81 -9.21 8.03 16.42
C ASP A 81 -8.48 8.33 15.11
N GLU A 82 -7.49 9.21 15.18
CA GLU A 82 -6.72 9.70 14.04
C GLU A 82 -5.65 8.72 13.57
N ASN A 83 -5.30 7.71 14.37
CA ASN A 83 -4.15 6.85 14.11
C ASN A 83 -4.24 6.22 12.72
N TYR A 84 -5.35 5.52 12.41
CA TYR A 84 -5.48 4.89 11.10
C TYR A 84 -5.55 5.90 9.94
N ALA A 85 -6.21 7.05 10.15
CA ALA A 85 -6.29 8.10 9.13
C ALA A 85 -4.91 8.67 8.78
N ARG A 86 -4.07 8.87 9.80
CA ARG A 86 -2.70 9.33 9.64
C ARG A 86 -1.88 8.33 8.87
N GLU A 87 -1.89 7.06 9.26
CA GLU A 87 -1.14 6.01 8.56
C GLU A 87 -1.60 5.83 7.11
N LEU A 88 -2.92 5.87 6.87
CA LEU A 88 -3.49 5.80 5.52
C LEU A 88 -2.92 6.93 4.62
N MET A 89 -2.88 8.15 5.14
CA MET A 89 -2.41 9.32 4.39
C MET A 89 -0.87 9.34 4.30
N GLU A 90 -0.17 9.12 5.40
CA GLU A 90 1.27 9.29 5.51
C GLU A 90 2.05 8.10 4.95
N LEU A 91 1.78 6.89 5.45
CA LEU A 91 2.59 5.72 5.12
C LEU A 91 2.04 4.94 3.95
N PHE A 92 0.71 4.89 3.77
CA PHE A 92 0.12 4.00 2.78
C PHE A 92 -0.13 4.66 1.44
N THR A 93 -0.27 6.00 1.38
CA THR A 93 -0.67 6.71 0.15
C THR A 93 0.17 7.93 -0.22
N LEU A 94 0.12 9.05 0.53
CA LEU A 94 0.69 10.33 0.10
C LEU A 94 2.18 10.47 0.41
N GLY A 95 2.68 9.79 1.43
CA GLY A 95 4.00 10.07 1.99
C GLY A 95 3.96 11.19 3.04
N GLU A 96 4.92 11.14 3.96
CA GLU A 96 5.17 12.19 4.95
C GLU A 96 5.50 13.54 4.27
N GLY A 97 4.92 14.62 4.79
CA GLY A 97 5.25 15.98 4.36
C GLY A 97 4.66 16.40 3.01
N SER A 98 3.67 15.66 2.47
CA SER A 98 3.04 15.95 1.16
C SER A 98 2.14 17.20 1.14
N GLY A 99 1.88 17.83 2.30
CA GLY A 99 1.22 19.14 2.38
C GLY A 99 -0.24 19.14 2.83
N TYR A 100 -0.81 17.97 3.15
CA TYR A 100 -2.05 17.88 3.92
C TYR A 100 -1.85 18.40 5.35
N THR A 101 -2.93 18.78 6.02
CA THR A 101 -2.88 19.34 7.37
C THR A 101 -3.37 18.37 8.44
N GLU A 102 -3.17 18.73 9.70
CA GLU A 102 -3.71 17.96 10.83
C GLU A 102 -5.25 17.90 10.80
N GLU A 103 -5.90 18.97 10.35
CA GLU A 103 -7.34 19.01 10.15
C GLU A 103 -7.81 18.03 9.07
N ASP A 104 -6.99 17.75 8.05
CA ASP A 104 -7.29 16.71 7.06
C ASP A 104 -7.26 15.31 7.68
N VAL A 105 -6.30 15.05 8.57
CA VAL A 105 -6.22 13.78 9.30
C VAL A 105 -7.45 13.60 10.20
N GLN A 106 -7.87 14.65 10.91
CA GLN A 106 -9.09 14.64 11.71
C GLN A 106 -10.35 14.42 10.87
N ALA A 107 -10.44 15.05 9.70
CA ALA A 107 -11.54 14.86 8.77
C ALA A 107 -11.59 13.41 8.25
N ALA A 108 -10.45 12.84 7.86
CA ALA A 108 -10.33 11.45 7.43
C ALA A 108 -10.65 10.47 8.57
N ALA A 109 -10.22 10.75 9.80
CA ALA A 109 -10.55 9.95 10.99
C ALA A 109 -12.06 9.86 11.20
N ARG A 110 -12.76 10.99 11.02
CA ARG A 110 -14.23 11.05 11.10
C ARG A 110 -14.91 10.24 10.00
N VAL A 111 -14.38 10.24 8.77
CA VAL A 111 -14.86 9.35 7.68
C VAL A 111 -14.72 7.87 8.06
N LEU A 112 -13.63 7.51 8.73
CA LEU A 112 -13.33 6.12 9.09
C LEU A 112 -14.08 5.62 10.35
N THR A 113 -14.91 6.46 10.99
CA THR A 113 -15.65 6.06 12.20
C THR A 113 -16.71 4.98 11.92
N GLY A 114 -16.92 4.09 12.88
CA GLY A 114 -18.02 3.11 12.86
C GLY A 114 -17.67 1.75 12.27
N TRP A 115 -16.50 1.59 11.67
CA TRP A 115 -15.94 0.27 11.35
C TRP A 115 -15.46 -0.44 12.61
N THR A 116 -15.72 -1.74 12.72
CA THR A 116 -15.34 -2.52 13.90
C THR A 116 -15.15 -3.99 13.56
N VAL A 117 -14.56 -4.74 14.48
CA VAL A 117 -14.44 -6.20 14.41
C VAL A 117 -15.31 -6.81 15.49
N ARG A 118 -16.14 -7.79 15.09
CA ARG A 118 -17.04 -8.51 16.01
C ARG A 118 -16.69 -9.98 16.06
N GLU A 119 -16.73 -10.54 17.26
CA GLU A 119 -16.57 -11.97 17.54
C GLU A 119 -17.86 -12.60 18.10
N THR A 120 -18.95 -11.84 18.08
CA THR A 120 -20.28 -12.30 18.46
C THR A 120 -21.31 -11.95 17.40
N ASP A 121 -22.27 -12.83 17.19
CA ASP A 121 -23.39 -12.59 16.29
C ASP A 121 -24.50 -11.72 16.94
N ALA A 122 -25.69 -11.66 16.34
CA ALA A 122 -26.81 -10.90 16.88
C ALA A 122 -27.45 -11.51 18.13
N LEU A 123 -27.25 -12.81 18.37
CA LEU A 123 -27.76 -13.55 19.54
C LEU A 123 -26.77 -13.53 20.71
N GLY A 124 -25.54 -13.09 20.46
CA GLY A 124 -24.46 -13.05 21.44
C GLY A 124 -23.61 -14.33 21.46
N ASP A 125 -23.84 -15.24 20.52
CA ASP A 125 -23.05 -16.44 20.37
C ASP A 125 -21.67 -16.10 19.81
N ILE A 126 -20.64 -16.77 20.33
CA ILE A 126 -19.26 -16.59 19.87
C ILE A 126 -19.15 -17.14 18.45
N VAL A 127 -18.66 -16.29 17.53
CA VAL A 127 -18.44 -16.62 16.12
C VAL A 127 -17.02 -16.25 15.70
N LEU A 128 -16.63 -16.69 14.51
CA LEU A 128 -15.37 -16.24 13.91
C LEU A 128 -15.39 -14.71 13.74
N PRO A 129 -14.25 -14.04 13.95
CA PRO A 129 -14.15 -12.59 13.83
C PRO A 129 -14.55 -12.15 12.42
N TYR A 130 -15.37 -11.11 12.35
CA TYR A 130 -15.80 -10.50 11.09
C TYR A 130 -15.88 -8.98 11.23
N VAL A 131 -15.66 -8.29 10.12
CA VAL A 131 -15.75 -6.84 10.05
C VAL A 131 -17.22 -6.44 9.97
N ALA A 132 -17.59 -5.43 10.73
CA ALA A 132 -18.92 -4.86 10.73
C ALA A 132 -18.84 -3.33 10.69
N TYR A 133 -19.78 -2.72 9.99
CA TYR A 133 -20.02 -1.29 10.05
C TYR A 133 -21.23 -1.00 10.94
N ARG A 134 -21.09 -0.08 11.89
CA ARG A 134 -22.11 0.35 12.85
C ARG A 134 -22.49 1.80 12.58
N PRO A 135 -23.60 2.06 11.86
CA PRO A 135 -24.01 3.42 11.51
C PRO A 135 -24.22 4.34 12.73
N SER A 136 -24.64 3.79 13.88
CA SER A 136 -24.82 4.55 15.11
C SER A 136 -23.51 5.02 15.76
N GLN A 137 -22.37 4.49 15.30
CA GLN A 137 -21.03 4.89 15.75
C GLN A 137 -20.28 5.68 14.68
N HIS A 138 -20.96 6.13 13.62
CA HIS A 138 -20.37 6.93 12.56
C HIS A 138 -20.74 8.41 12.71
N VAL A 139 -19.79 9.30 12.42
CA VAL A 139 -20.04 10.74 12.37
C VAL A 139 -20.82 11.06 11.11
N THR A 140 -21.99 11.68 11.23
CA THR A 140 -22.88 11.93 10.07
C THR A 140 -22.80 13.34 9.52
N ASP A 141 -21.99 14.23 10.12
CA ASP A 141 -21.78 15.58 9.61
C ASP A 141 -20.78 15.58 8.45
N ASP A 142 -20.80 16.63 7.64
CA ASP A 142 -19.83 16.84 6.55
C ASP A 142 -18.38 16.92 7.08
N LYS A 143 -17.46 16.43 6.24
CA LYS A 143 -16.01 16.47 6.50
C LYS A 143 -15.35 17.38 5.47
N GLN A 144 -14.90 18.54 5.94
CA GLN A 144 -14.18 19.52 5.13
C GLN A 144 -12.69 19.20 5.13
N PHE A 145 -12.10 19.14 3.94
CA PHE A 145 -10.67 19.02 3.74
C PHE A 145 -10.06 20.35 3.31
N SER A 146 -8.75 20.49 3.47
CA SER A 146 -7.98 21.70 3.24
C SER A 146 -7.84 22.03 1.76
N ALA A 147 -7.20 23.17 1.47
CA ALA A 147 -6.85 23.58 0.12
C ALA A 147 -5.93 22.55 -0.58
N PHE A 148 -5.16 21.75 0.17
CA PHE A 148 -4.40 20.65 -0.41
C PHE A 148 -5.34 19.72 -1.16
N PHE A 149 -6.49 19.35 -0.61
CA PHE A 149 -7.53 18.57 -1.28
C PHE A 149 -8.56 19.42 -2.04
N ASN A 150 -8.17 20.57 -2.59
CA ASN A 150 -9.05 21.47 -3.34
C ASN A 150 -10.29 21.94 -2.54
N ASN A 151 -10.20 22.01 -1.22
CA ASN A 151 -11.30 22.29 -0.31
C ASN A 151 -12.49 21.32 -0.47
N THR A 152 -12.20 20.06 -0.80
CA THR A 152 -13.22 19.01 -0.96
C THR A 152 -14.03 18.84 0.32
N VAL A 153 -15.34 18.63 0.16
CA VAL A 153 -16.25 18.29 1.25
C VAL A 153 -16.82 16.90 0.99
N ILE A 154 -16.49 15.95 1.86
CA ILE A 154 -17.16 14.65 1.86
C ILE A 154 -18.48 14.81 2.60
N GLN A 155 -19.57 14.58 1.85
CA GLN A 155 -20.94 14.73 2.34
C GLN A 155 -21.25 13.64 3.35
N GLY A 156 -21.71 14.04 4.53
CA GLY A 156 -22.09 13.15 5.61
C GLY A 156 -23.17 12.14 5.22
N GLN A 157 -22.97 10.88 5.55
CA GLN A 157 -23.87 9.78 5.21
C GLN A 157 -24.51 9.15 6.44
N THR A 158 -25.66 8.51 6.21
CA THR A 158 -26.39 7.76 7.26
C THR A 158 -26.74 6.36 6.77
N GLY A 159 -27.12 5.48 7.70
CA GLY A 159 -27.52 4.12 7.38
C GLY A 159 -26.36 3.19 7.01
N GLN A 160 -26.68 1.96 6.59
CA GLN A 160 -25.71 0.88 6.49
C GLN A 160 -24.67 1.06 5.38
N ALA A 161 -24.99 1.83 4.34
CA ALA A 161 -24.08 2.12 3.23
C ALA A 161 -23.19 3.36 3.47
N GLY A 162 -23.38 4.07 4.59
CA GLY A 162 -22.73 5.36 4.81
C GLY A 162 -21.21 5.25 4.87
N GLY A 163 -20.68 4.31 5.66
CA GLY A 163 -19.24 4.13 5.83
C GLY A 163 -18.54 3.75 4.53
N GLU A 164 -19.15 2.88 3.73
CA GLU A 164 -18.64 2.48 2.41
C GLU A 164 -18.63 3.68 1.44
N THR A 165 -19.71 4.47 1.43
CA THR A 165 -19.84 5.62 0.53
C THR A 165 -18.81 6.70 0.84
N GLU A 166 -18.64 7.03 2.13
CA GLU A 166 -17.65 8.02 2.54
C GLU A 166 -16.21 7.52 2.39
N LEU A 167 -15.93 6.24 2.68
CA LEU A 167 -14.61 5.64 2.47
C LEU A 167 -14.22 5.73 0.99
N ASN A 168 -15.12 5.37 0.08
CA ASN A 168 -14.86 5.49 -1.36
C ASN A 168 -14.58 6.94 -1.77
N ALA A 169 -15.34 7.91 -1.25
CA ALA A 169 -15.10 9.33 -1.52
C ALA A 169 -13.74 9.81 -0.97
N LEU A 170 -13.34 9.35 0.21
CA LEU A 170 -12.04 9.66 0.81
C LEU A 170 -10.90 9.10 -0.04
N LEU A 171 -10.98 7.84 -0.44
CA LEU A 171 -9.96 7.21 -1.27
C LEU A 171 -9.89 7.84 -2.66
N ASP A 172 -11.02 8.16 -3.29
CA ASP A 172 -11.02 8.84 -4.59
C ASP A 172 -10.35 10.22 -4.51
N MET A 173 -10.60 10.96 -3.42
CA MET A 173 -9.97 12.26 -3.17
C MET A 173 -8.46 12.15 -2.92
N ILE A 174 -8.02 11.18 -2.11
CA ILE A 174 -6.60 10.93 -1.81
C ILE A 174 -5.86 10.48 -3.06
N LEU A 175 -6.40 9.49 -3.77
CA LEU A 175 -5.73 8.87 -4.92
C LEU A 175 -5.73 9.76 -6.18
N ALA A 176 -6.51 10.84 -6.19
CA ALA A 176 -6.44 11.88 -7.22
C ALA A 176 -5.14 12.73 -7.13
N LYS A 177 -4.37 12.60 -6.04
CA LYS A 177 -3.11 13.33 -5.84
C LYS A 177 -1.95 12.68 -6.56
N GLU A 178 -1.20 13.48 -7.31
CA GLU A 178 0.01 13.01 -8.02
C GLU A 178 1.06 12.49 -7.05
N GLU A 179 1.10 13.06 -5.84
CA GLU A 179 1.94 12.66 -4.72
C GLU A 179 1.84 11.15 -4.44
N VAL A 180 0.65 10.57 -4.53
CA VAL A 180 0.44 9.13 -4.30
C VAL A 180 1.23 8.30 -5.30
N SER A 181 1.08 8.61 -6.59
CA SER A 181 1.75 7.84 -7.65
C SER A 181 3.27 7.94 -7.52
N LYS A 182 3.80 9.12 -7.18
CA LYS A 182 5.25 9.31 -6.96
C LYS A 182 5.70 8.54 -5.73
N PHE A 183 4.99 8.66 -4.61
CA PHE A 183 5.33 7.98 -3.36
C PHE A 183 5.38 6.46 -3.53
N ILE A 184 4.33 5.84 -4.07
CA ILE A 184 4.29 4.39 -4.29
C ILE A 184 5.40 3.94 -5.24
N CYS A 185 5.67 4.69 -6.31
CA CYS A 185 6.75 4.34 -7.24
C CYS A 185 8.14 4.44 -6.58
N ARG A 186 8.36 5.38 -5.66
CA ARG A 186 9.59 5.46 -4.86
C ARG A 186 9.71 4.27 -3.90
N GLU A 187 8.63 3.84 -3.26
CA GLU A 187 8.63 2.65 -2.37
C GLU A 187 8.94 1.38 -3.16
N VAL A 188 8.29 1.18 -4.31
CA VAL A 188 8.59 0.06 -5.23
C VAL A 188 10.06 0.11 -5.65
N TYR A 189 10.57 1.29 -6.02
CA TYR A 189 11.97 1.47 -6.40
C TYR A 189 12.93 1.11 -5.24
N ARG A 190 12.70 1.63 -4.03
CA ARG A 190 13.52 1.34 -2.84
C ARG A 190 13.56 -0.14 -2.52
N PHE A 191 12.41 -0.82 -2.65
CA PHE A 191 12.30 -2.24 -2.35
C PHE A 191 13.02 -3.13 -3.36
N PHE A 192 12.90 -2.85 -4.66
CA PHE A 192 13.43 -3.74 -5.71
C PHE A 192 14.82 -3.37 -6.23
N VAL A 193 15.20 -2.08 -6.18
CA VAL A 193 16.46 -1.57 -6.73
C VAL A 193 17.50 -1.36 -5.62
N HIS A 194 17.06 -1.17 -4.36
CA HIS A 194 17.92 -0.90 -3.20
C HIS A 194 18.88 0.30 -3.36
N GLY A 195 18.63 1.18 -4.32
CA GLY A 195 19.44 2.36 -4.62
C GLY A 195 18.92 3.62 -3.94
N GLU A 196 19.80 4.59 -3.72
CA GLU A 196 19.39 5.96 -3.41
C GLU A 196 18.60 6.54 -4.59
N ILE A 197 17.57 7.33 -4.28
CA ILE A 197 16.81 8.08 -5.28
C ILE A 197 17.43 9.46 -5.36
N ASP A 198 18.39 9.61 -6.28
CA ASP A 198 18.95 10.92 -6.61
C ASP A 198 18.05 11.69 -7.58
N ALA A 199 18.40 12.94 -7.89
CA ALA A 199 17.62 13.78 -8.80
C ALA A 199 17.50 13.19 -10.22
N SER A 200 18.49 12.41 -10.67
CA SER A 200 18.43 11.75 -11.96
C SER A 200 17.42 10.60 -11.93
N ALA A 201 17.49 9.71 -10.93
CA ALA A 201 16.54 8.62 -10.75
C ALA A 201 15.11 9.14 -10.57
N GLU A 202 14.93 10.25 -9.85
CA GLU A 202 13.62 10.88 -9.69
C GLU A 202 13.02 11.29 -11.05
N THR A 203 13.74 12.07 -11.86
CA THR A 203 13.25 12.57 -13.16
C THR A 203 13.14 11.49 -14.23
N ASN A 204 14.11 10.57 -14.28
CA ASN A 204 14.26 9.63 -15.39
C ASN A 204 13.55 8.29 -15.12
N VAL A 205 13.30 7.95 -13.84
CA VAL A 205 12.69 6.66 -13.47
C VAL A 205 11.38 6.85 -12.71
N ILE A 206 11.39 7.60 -11.61
CA ILE A 206 10.21 7.72 -10.74
C ILE A 206 9.08 8.48 -11.42
N GLU A 207 9.36 9.62 -12.05
CA GLU A 207 8.33 10.43 -12.72
C GLU A 207 7.64 9.67 -13.87
N PRO A 208 8.36 9.01 -14.80
CA PRO A 208 7.74 8.16 -15.83
C PRO A 208 6.97 6.96 -15.25
N LEU A 209 7.50 6.34 -14.19
CA LEU A 209 6.82 5.21 -13.55
C LEU A 209 5.51 5.64 -12.87
N ALA A 210 5.51 6.82 -12.25
CA ALA A 210 4.33 7.44 -11.65
C ALA A 210 3.30 7.83 -12.72
N GLU A 211 3.73 8.26 -13.91
CA GLU A 211 2.84 8.46 -15.06
C GLU A 211 2.19 7.15 -15.49
N ILE A 212 2.96 6.07 -15.66
CA ILE A 212 2.43 4.72 -15.96
C ILE A 212 1.41 4.29 -14.90
N PHE A 213 1.71 4.55 -13.62
CA PHE A 213 0.79 4.26 -12.52
C PHE A 213 -0.57 4.95 -12.71
N ARG A 214 -0.57 6.26 -13.02
CA ARG A 214 -1.80 7.06 -13.19
C ARG A 214 -2.55 6.68 -14.47
N ASP A 215 -1.85 6.47 -15.57
CA ASP A 215 -2.45 6.09 -16.86
C ASP A 215 -3.18 4.74 -16.80
N ASN A 216 -2.76 3.88 -15.88
CA ASN A 216 -3.34 2.56 -15.66
C ASN A 216 -4.22 2.48 -14.40
N ALA A 217 -4.68 3.61 -13.86
CA ALA A 217 -5.48 3.64 -12.62
C ALA A 217 -6.77 2.79 -12.67
N ALA A 218 -7.35 2.61 -13.86
CA ALA A 218 -8.53 1.76 -14.07
C ALA A 218 -8.20 0.30 -14.41
N ALA A 219 -6.93 -0.07 -14.59
CA ALA A 219 -6.55 -1.41 -14.95
C ALA A 219 -6.69 -2.36 -13.75
N PRO A 220 -7.29 -3.56 -13.92
CA PRO A 220 -7.42 -4.54 -12.83
C PRO A 220 -6.07 -5.09 -12.37
N ASP A 221 -5.03 -4.97 -13.19
CA ASP A 221 -3.66 -5.42 -12.96
C ASP A 221 -2.65 -4.26 -13.02
N GLN A 222 -3.08 -3.07 -12.58
CA GLN A 222 -2.28 -1.84 -12.54
C GLN A 222 -0.88 -2.06 -11.95
N MET A 223 -0.80 -2.70 -10.77
CA MET A 223 0.49 -2.88 -10.08
C MET A 223 1.40 -3.86 -10.81
N ARG A 224 0.83 -4.85 -11.50
CA ARG A 224 1.59 -5.71 -12.42
C ARG A 224 2.27 -4.89 -13.51
N ILE A 225 1.55 -3.94 -14.12
CA ILE A 225 2.05 -3.09 -15.21
C ILE A 225 3.20 -2.21 -14.70
N VAL A 226 3.00 -1.55 -13.55
CA VAL A 226 3.99 -0.67 -12.92
C VAL A 226 5.26 -1.45 -12.54
N MET A 227 5.12 -2.53 -11.77
CA MET A 227 6.26 -3.34 -11.34
C MET A 227 6.99 -3.96 -12.55
N GLN A 228 6.27 -4.42 -13.57
CA GLN A 228 6.90 -4.93 -14.80
C GLN A 228 7.68 -3.84 -15.55
N ALA A 229 7.16 -2.61 -15.62
CA ALA A 229 7.85 -1.51 -16.28
C ALA A 229 9.22 -1.22 -15.62
N LEU A 230 9.27 -1.20 -14.28
CA LEU A 230 10.53 -1.03 -13.55
C LEU A 230 11.47 -2.24 -13.73
N LEU A 231 10.98 -3.46 -13.43
CA LEU A 231 11.82 -4.67 -13.38
C LEU A 231 12.33 -5.15 -14.74
N THR A 232 11.80 -4.59 -15.84
CA THR A 232 12.26 -4.88 -17.21
C THR A 232 12.96 -3.69 -17.88
N SER A 233 13.13 -2.58 -17.15
CA SER A 233 13.80 -1.37 -17.65
C SER A 233 15.31 -1.56 -17.83
N ASP A 234 15.91 -0.75 -18.70
CA ASP A 234 17.36 -0.68 -18.83
C ASP A 234 18.04 -0.24 -17.52
N HIS A 235 17.39 0.65 -16.77
CA HIS A 235 17.86 1.14 -15.46
C HIS A 235 18.07 0.00 -14.46
N PHE A 236 17.10 -0.91 -14.34
CA PHE A 236 17.16 -2.04 -13.42
C PHE A 236 18.36 -2.96 -13.68
N PHE A 237 18.78 -3.08 -14.95
CA PHE A 237 19.94 -3.90 -15.34
C PHE A 237 21.22 -3.07 -15.53
N SER A 238 21.24 -1.81 -15.12
CA SER A 238 22.43 -0.97 -15.22
C SER A 238 23.52 -1.47 -14.25
N ALA A 239 24.78 -1.31 -14.63
CA ALA A 239 25.92 -1.77 -13.82
C ALA A 239 25.95 -1.15 -12.40
N ASN A 240 25.39 0.06 -12.25
CA ASN A 240 25.30 0.77 -10.98
C ASN A 240 24.29 0.12 -10.01
N VAL A 241 23.23 -0.49 -10.54
CA VAL A 241 22.21 -1.21 -9.75
C VAL A 241 22.68 -2.64 -9.46
N GLN A 242 23.29 -3.33 -10.43
CA GLN A 242 23.79 -4.70 -10.22
C GLN A 242 24.87 -4.78 -9.13
N GLY A 243 25.75 -3.78 -9.03
CA GLY A 243 26.77 -3.73 -7.97
C GLY A 243 26.19 -3.64 -6.55
N LEU A 244 24.96 -3.13 -6.37
CA LEU A 244 24.25 -3.12 -5.09
C LEU A 244 23.71 -4.50 -4.71
N HIS A 245 23.37 -5.33 -5.70
CA HIS A 245 22.90 -6.72 -5.49
C HIS A 245 24.07 -7.68 -5.19
N ASP A 246 25.26 -7.38 -5.71
CA ASP A 246 26.49 -8.16 -5.51
C ASP A 246 27.19 -7.88 -4.17
N HIS A 247 26.72 -6.89 -3.40
CA HIS A 247 27.13 -6.69 -2.02
C HIS A 247 26.33 -7.63 -1.11
N GLU A 248 27.00 -8.63 -0.55
CA GLU A 248 26.47 -9.59 0.44
C GLU A 248 25.52 -8.91 1.46
N PRO A 249 24.38 -9.53 1.82
CA PRO A 249 23.46 -8.97 2.79
C PRO A 249 24.17 -8.88 4.14
N ARG A 250 24.36 -7.65 4.65
CA ARG A 250 24.71 -7.47 6.05
C ARG A 250 23.56 -8.04 6.88
N GLY A 251 23.87 -9.11 7.60
CA GLY A 251 22.92 -10.07 8.14
C GLY A 251 21.74 -9.49 8.92
N LEU A 252 20.61 -10.16 8.77
CA LEU A 252 19.52 -10.17 9.74
C LEU A 252 20.04 -10.76 11.05
N GLY A 253 20.55 -9.90 11.93
CA GLY A 253 20.94 -10.20 13.30
C GLY A 253 20.64 -8.98 14.16
N GLY A 254 19.74 -9.14 15.12
CA GLY A 254 19.02 -8.04 15.77
C GLY A 254 19.83 -7.01 16.55
N GLY A 255 19.19 -5.86 16.76
CA GLY A 255 19.31 -5.01 17.94
C GLY A 255 20.50 -4.03 18.02
N HIS A 256 20.14 -2.75 18.15
CA HIS A 256 20.89 -1.61 18.70
C HIS A 256 21.76 -0.76 17.73
N GLY A 257 21.34 0.51 17.58
CA GLY A 257 22.15 1.68 17.93
C GLY A 257 23.29 2.12 17.00
N ALA A 258 23.04 3.23 16.28
CA ALA A 258 23.92 4.37 15.99
C ALA A 258 25.42 4.18 15.60
N GLN A 259 25.78 4.96 14.56
CA GLN A 259 27.10 5.54 14.20
C GLN A 259 27.99 4.87 13.12
N ALA A 260 28.08 5.60 12.00
CA ALA A 260 29.28 6.18 11.36
C ALA A 260 30.28 5.34 10.52
N ARG A 261 30.40 5.81 9.26
CA ARG A 261 31.61 6.07 8.42
C ARG A 261 32.45 4.92 7.85
N GLY A 262 32.47 4.89 6.51
CA GLY A 262 33.65 5.11 5.66
C GLY A 262 34.56 3.93 5.29
N ALA A 263 34.69 3.64 3.98
CA ALA A 263 35.97 3.36 3.30
C ALA A 263 35.77 3.01 1.80
N HIS A 264 36.72 3.47 0.99
CA HIS A 264 36.95 3.19 -0.43
C HIS A 264 37.16 1.70 -0.77
N ALA A 265 36.81 1.25 -1.99
CA ALA A 265 37.75 0.80 -3.04
C ALA A 265 37.11 0.07 -4.24
N HIS A 266 37.61 0.42 -5.43
CA HIS A 266 37.81 -0.34 -6.69
C HIS A 266 36.72 -1.23 -7.33
N ALA A 267 36.32 -0.83 -8.55
CA ALA A 267 35.54 -1.59 -9.52
C ALA A 267 36.40 -2.51 -10.43
N PRO A 268 35.87 -3.69 -10.85
CA PRO A 268 36.36 -4.39 -12.03
C PRO A 268 35.35 -4.40 -13.20
N ALA A 269 35.88 -4.70 -14.38
CA ALA A 269 35.34 -4.43 -15.72
C ALA A 269 34.16 -5.30 -16.19
N ALA A 270 33.31 -4.67 -17.03
CA ALA A 270 32.13 -5.23 -17.66
C ALA A 270 32.39 -6.36 -18.68
N ARG A 271 31.46 -7.33 -18.76
CA ARG A 271 31.31 -8.25 -19.90
C ARG A 271 29.85 -8.49 -20.28
N GLY A 272 29.51 -8.11 -21.51
CA GLY A 272 28.69 -8.87 -22.47
C GLY A 272 27.19 -9.03 -22.21
N ALA A 273 26.38 -8.12 -22.77
CA ALA A 273 24.93 -8.26 -22.88
C ALA A 273 24.52 -9.25 -24.00
N ALA A 274 23.51 -10.09 -23.73
CA ALA A 274 22.78 -10.89 -24.72
C ALA A 274 21.47 -10.18 -25.13
N PRO A 275 20.99 -10.30 -26.38
CA PRO A 275 19.86 -9.52 -26.87
C PRO A 275 18.50 -10.23 -26.72
N GLY A 276 17.43 -9.44 -26.62
CA GLY A 276 16.11 -9.85 -27.13
C GLY A 276 14.93 -9.91 -26.14
N VAL A 277 14.62 -8.82 -25.44
CA VAL A 277 13.25 -8.53 -24.96
C VAL A 277 13.00 -7.06 -25.27
N ALA A 278 11.86 -6.70 -25.86
CA ALA A 278 11.50 -5.30 -26.05
C ALA A 278 11.39 -4.65 -24.66
N ARG A 279 12.41 -3.86 -24.30
CA ARG A 279 12.50 -3.21 -23.00
C ARG A 279 11.63 -1.96 -22.99
N CYS A 280 10.88 -1.77 -21.91
CA CYS A 280 10.23 -0.49 -21.66
C CYS A 280 11.33 0.56 -21.47
N ARG A 281 11.37 1.58 -22.36
CA ARG A 281 12.31 2.70 -22.22
C ARG A 281 11.82 3.63 -21.12
N ILE A 282 12.16 3.26 -19.90
CA ILE A 282 12.33 4.23 -18.83
C ILE A 282 13.81 4.62 -18.94
N THR A 283 14.08 5.80 -19.53
CA THR A 283 15.44 6.33 -19.76
C THR A 283 15.86 7.19 -18.60
#